data_AF-A0A2G2PHW8-F1
#
_entry.id   AF-A0A2G2PHW8-F1
#
_cell.length_a   1.000
_cell.length_b   1.000
_cell.length_c   1.000
_cell.angle_alpha   90.00
_cell.angle_beta   90.00
_cell.angle_gamma   90.00
#
_symmetry.space_group_name_H-M   'P 1'
#
loop_
_entity.id
_entity.type
_entity.pdbx_description
1 polymer ?
#
loop_
_entity_poly.entity_id
_entity_poly.type
_entity_poly.pdbx_seq_one_letter_code
_entity_poly.pdbx_strand_id
1 'polypeptide(L)'
;MDLFLELEIAYIVIGVFILSITAFVTSRDFVPRGAFKKGMSVVGAFVIIMIAFHYNMTTSRMINVEKMFNKGDTIICENKMRRTISKSVLLSKEMGWTMDNHLFKHVDYERDFHTSRCVEWIGSKPELAQSKKQK
;
A
#
# COMPACT_ATOMS: atom_id res chain seq x y z
N MET A 1 -8.92 14.52 0.53
CA MET A 1 -9.62 13.27 0.90
C MET A 1 -9.51 12.22 -0.20
N ASP A 2 -9.29 12.65 -1.44
CA ASP A 2 -9.18 11.76 -2.61
C ASP A 2 -8.10 10.70 -2.45
N LEU A 3 -6.90 11.07 -1.99
CA LEU A 3 -5.81 10.11 -1.74
C LEU A 3 -6.17 9.04 -0.68
N PHE A 4 -6.92 9.41 0.36
CA PHE A 4 -7.37 8.45 1.38
C PHE A 4 -8.33 7.42 0.79
N LEU A 5 -9.33 7.89 0.04
CA LEU A 5 -10.28 6.99 -0.60
C LEU A 5 -9.60 6.16 -1.69
N GLU A 6 -8.68 6.74 -2.47
CA GLU A 6 -7.92 6.02 -3.48
C GLU A 6 -7.12 4.85 -2.89
N LEU A 7 -6.46 5.06 -1.75
CA LEU A 7 -5.63 4.05 -1.10
C LEU A 7 -6.46 3.02 -0.30
N GLU A 8 -7.51 3.45 0.39
CA GLU A 8 -8.19 2.64 1.41
C GLU A 8 -9.58 2.13 1.01
N ILE A 9 -10.15 2.51 -0.15
CA ILE A 9 -11.52 2.11 -0.54
C ILE A 9 -11.73 0.60 -0.47
N ALA A 10 -10.73 -0.19 -0.86
CA ALA A 10 -10.80 -1.65 -0.76
C ALA A 10 -10.93 -2.11 0.70
N TYR A 11 -10.16 -1.53 1.63
CA TYR A 11 -10.23 -1.86 3.05
C TYR A 11 -11.52 -1.35 3.71
N ILE A 12 -12.06 -0.22 3.26
CA ILE A 12 -13.37 0.28 3.71
C ILE A 12 -14.46 -0.73 3.34
N VAL A 13 -14.48 -1.20 2.09
CA VAL A 13 -15.45 -2.22 1.63
C VAL A 13 -15.32 -3.51 2.43
N ILE A 14 -14.10 -3.99 2.66
CA ILE A 14 -13.84 -5.17 3.50
C ILE A 14 -14.31 -4.93 4.95
N GLY A 15 -14.05 -3.75 5.51
CA GLY A 15 -14.50 -3.38 6.84
C GLY A 15 -16.02 -3.41 7.00
N VAL A 16 -16.75 -2.86 6.02
CA VAL A 16 -18.22 -2.90 5.98
C VAL A 16 -18.72 -4.34 5.90
N PHE A 17 -18.08 -5.19 5.10
CA PHE A 17 -18.42 -6.60 5.01
C PHE A 17 -18.23 -7.33 6.34
N ILE A 18 -17.10 -7.12 7.03
CA ILE A 18 -16.81 -7.69 8.35
C ILE A 18 -17.86 -7.23 9.38
N LEU A 19 -18.23 -5.96 9.38
CA LEU A 19 -19.25 -5.42 10.28
C LEU A 19 -20.63 -5.99 10.00
N SER A 20 -20.96 -6.22 8.73
CA SER A 20 -22.23 -6.85 8.32
C SER A 20 -22.34 -8.29 8.83
N ILE A 21 -21.26 -9.08 8.70
CA ILE A 21 -21.19 -10.43 9.27
C ILE A 21 -21.28 -10.37 10.79
N THR A 22 -20.55 -9.44 11.42
CA THR A 22 -20.57 -9.26 12.89
C THR A 22 -21.98 -8.95 13.37
N ALA A 23 -22.69 -8.04 12.71
CA ALA A 23 -24.08 -7.70 13.02
C ALA A 23 -24.99 -8.93 12.90
N PHE A 24 -24.89 -9.67 11.79
CA PHE A 24 -25.70 -10.86 11.53
C PHE A 24 -25.48 -12.00 12.54
N VAL A 25 -24.22 -12.25 12.92
CA VAL A 25 -23.88 -13.32 13.87
C VAL A 25 -24.30 -12.92 15.27
N THR A 26 -24.02 -11.68 15.69
CA THR A 26 -24.30 -11.23 17.06
C THR A 26 -25.78 -10.91 17.34
N SER A 27 -26.62 -10.87 16.30
CA SER A 27 -28.08 -10.71 16.43
C SER A 27 -28.83 -12.04 16.57
N ARG A 28 -28.15 -13.18 16.61
CA ARG A 28 -28.79 -14.51 16.68
C ARG A 28 -29.26 -14.84 18.10
N ASP A 29 -30.37 -15.55 18.21
CA ASP A 29 -31.04 -15.86 19.49
C ASP A 29 -30.19 -16.75 20.43
N PHE A 30 -29.25 -17.52 19.87
CA PHE A 30 -28.32 -18.35 20.65
C PHE A 30 -27.10 -17.59 21.18
N VAL A 31 -26.97 -16.29 20.87
CA VAL A 31 -25.85 -15.44 21.32
C VAL A 31 -26.25 -14.66 22.59
N PRO A 32 -25.36 -14.52 23.59
CA PRO A 32 -25.69 -13.84 24.84
C PRO A 32 -26.23 -12.42 24.65
N ARG A 33 -27.21 -12.04 25.49
CA ARG A 33 -27.76 -10.66 25.49
C ARG A 33 -26.64 -9.64 25.70
N GLY A 34 -26.62 -8.61 24.85
CA GLY A 34 -25.59 -7.56 24.87
C GLY A 34 -24.34 -7.86 24.03
N ALA A 35 -24.22 -9.04 23.44
CA ALA A 35 -23.12 -9.38 22.53
C ALA A 35 -23.09 -8.50 21.28
N PHE A 36 -24.25 -8.09 20.75
CA PHE A 36 -24.33 -7.17 19.61
C PHE A 36 -23.59 -5.86 19.87
N LYS A 37 -23.90 -5.17 20.96
CA LYS A 37 -23.27 -3.89 21.31
C LYS A 37 -21.76 -4.06 21.51
N LYS A 38 -21.35 -5.09 22.24
CA LYS A 38 -19.92 -5.36 22.50
C LYS A 38 -19.17 -5.73 21.20
N GLY A 39 -19.72 -6.65 20.41
CA GLY A 39 -19.14 -7.11 19.16
C GLY A 39 -19.00 -5.98 18.15
N MET A 40 -20.07 -5.23 17.92
CA MET A 40 -20.04 -4.09 16.99
C MET A 40 -19.06 -3.00 17.43
N SER A 41 -19.00 -2.67 18.72
CA SER A 41 -18.05 -1.67 19.23
C SER A 41 -16.59 -2.14 19.12
N VAL A 42 -16.29 -3.37 19.52
CA VAL A 42 -14.91 -3.90 19.51
C VAL A 42 -14.42 -4.10 18.07
N VAL A 43 -15.21 -4.77 17.23
CA VAL A 43 -14.83 -5.02 15.82
C VAL A 43 -14.77 -3.71 15.05
N GLY A 44 -15.71 -2.80 15.26
CA GLY A 44 -15.70 -1.47 14.65
C GLY A 44 -14.46 -0.67 15.02
N ALA A 45 -14.10 -0.61 16.30
CA ALA A 45 -12.88 0.05 16.75
C ALA A 45 -11.63 -0.57 16.11
N PHE A 46 -11.56 -1.90 16.08
CA PHE A 46 -10.43 -2.62 15.47
C PHE A 46 -10.26 -2.30 13.98
N VAL A 47 -11.35 -2.35 13.20
CA VAL A 47 -11.34 -2.02 11.76
C VAL A 47 -10.88 -0.58 11.53
N ILE A 48 -11.37 0.38 12.31
CA ILE A 48 -10.98 1.79 12.20
C ILE A 48 -9.49 1.97 12.47
N ILE A 49 -8.97 1.36 13.54
CA ILE A 49 -7.55 1.43 13.90
C ILE A 49 -6.69 0.83 12.80
N MET A 50 -7.08 -0.30 12.23
CA MET A 50 -6.33 -0.95 11.15
C MET A 50 -6.28 -0.12 9.87
N ILE A 51 -7.41 0.47 9.46
CA ILE A 51 -7.44 1.35 8.29
C ILE A 51 -6.58 2.60 8.53
N ALA A 52 -6.69 3.22 9.71
CA ALA A 52 -5.90 4.40 10.06
C ALA A 52 -4.40 4.10 10.07
N PHE A 53 -4.01 2.97 10.66
CA PHE A 53 -2.62 2.51 10.71
C PHE A 53 -2.07 2.23 9.30
N HIS A 54 -2.83 1.49 8.47
CA HIS A 54 -2.43 1.16 7.11
C HIS A 54 -2.23 2.42 6.24
N TYR A 55 -3.17 3.37 6.32
CA TYR A 55 -3.07 4.64 5.61
C TYR A 55 -1.84 5.44 6.04
N ASN A 56 -1.57 5.52 7.35
CA ASN A 56 -0.43 6.26 7.88
C ASN A 56 0.91 5.65 7.43
N MET A 57 1.02 4.32 7.48
CA MET A 57 2.21 3.60 7.01
C MET A 57 2.43 3.81 5.51
N THR A 58 1.37 3.73 4.71
CA THR A 58 1.43 3.90 3.26
C THR A 58 1.82 5.32 2.85
N THR A 59 1.19 6.32 3.45
CA THR A 59 1.49 7.73 3.17
C THR A 59 2.87 8.15 3.65
N SER A 60 3.31 7.66 4.81
CA SER A 60 4.69 7.91 5.29
C SER A 60 5.73 7.36 4.31
N ARG A 61 5.49 6.16 3.75
CA ARG A 61 6.35 5.59 2.71
C ARG A 61 6.35 6.43 1.43
N MET A 62 5.17 6.84 0.95
CA MET A 62 5.03 7.69 -0.23
C MET A 62 5.82 9.00 -0.07
N ILE A 63 5.64 9.70 1.05
CA ILE A 63 6.34 10.96 1.34
C ILE A 63 7.86 10.77 1.30
N ASN A 64 8.36 9.65 1.86
CA ASN A 64 9.78 9.35 1.82
C ASN A 64 10.28 9.09 0.39
N VAL A 65 9.56 8.30 -0.40
CA VAL A 65 9.89 8.04 -1.81
C VAL A 65 9.91 9.33 -2.62
N GLU A 66 8.90 10.17 -2.46
CA GLU A 66 8.80 11.46 -3.17
C GLU A 66 9.93 12.40 -2.77
N LYS A 67 10.30 12.41 -1.48
CA LYS A 67 11.44 13.19 -0.98
C LYS A 67 12.76 12.70 -1.57
N MET A 68 12.99 11.39 -1.64
CA MET A 68 14.19 10.79 -2.23
C MET A 68 14.29 11.10 -3.72
N PHE A 69 13.21 10.85 -4.47
CA PHE A 69 13.15 11.20 -5.89
C PHE A 69 13.42 12.68 -6.13
N ASN A 70 12.88 13.56 -5.27
CA ASN A 70 13.09 14.99 -5.40
C ASN A 70 14.52 15.44 -5.14
N LYS A 71 15.26 14.72 -4.28
CA LYS A 71 16.69 14.92 -4.05
C LYS A 71 17.58 14.43 -5.20
N GLY A 72 17.02 13.68 -6.15
CA GLY A 72 17.76 13.06 -7.26
C GLY A 72 18.14 11.61 -7.00
N ASP A 73 17.72 11.02 -5.87
CA ASP A 73 17.99 9.62 -5.57
C ASP A 73 17.18 8.70 -6.51
N THR A 74 17.72 7.49 -6.73
CA THR A 74 17.01 6.46 -7.49
C THR A 74 16.01 5.75 -6.59
N ILE A 75 14.80 5.54 -7.09
CA ILE A 75 13.75 4.75 -6.44
C ILE A 75 13.40 3.55 -7.31
N ILE A 76 12.74 2.56 -6.72
CA ILE A 76 12.27 1.36 -7.43
C ILE A 76 10.75 1.25 -7.32
N CYS A 77 10.07 1.09 -8.44
CA CYS A 77 8.61 1.00 -8.52
C CYS A 77 8.16 -0.32 -9.13
N GLU A 78 7.03 -0.87 -8.67
CA GLU A 78 6.44 -2.09 -9.25
C GLU A 78 5.96 -1.87 -10.69
N ASN A 79 6.41 -2.71 -11.64
CA ASN A 79 6.01 -2.66 -13.04
C ASN A 79 4.81 -3.58 -13.32
N LYS A 80 3.63 -2.99 -13.55
CA LYS A 80 2.41 -3.73 -13.89
C LYS A 80 2.15 -3.87 -15.40
N MET A 81 3.04 -3.36 -16.26
CA MET A 81 2.83 -3.33 -17.71
C MET A 81 2.94 -4.70 -18.38
N ARG A 82 3.83 -5.57 -17.90
CA ARG A 82 4.01 -6.93 -18.45
C ARG A 82 4.02 -7.95 -17.32
N ARG A 83 3.30 -9.07 -17.49
CA ARG A 83 3.34 -10.24 -16.58
C ARG A 83 4.66 -11.03 -16.70
N THR A 84 5.78 -10.34 -16.91
CA THR A 84 7.13 -10.91 -17.04
C THR A 84 7.92 -10.70 -15.75
N ILE A 85 8.92 -11.55 -15.52
CA ILE A 85 9.58 -11.78 -14.21
C ILE A 85 10.33 -10.55 -13.65
N SER A 86 10.70 -9.57 -14.48
CA SER A 86 11.27 -8.29 -14.02
C SER A 86 10.17 -7.34 -13.52
N LYS A 87 9.80 -7.50 -12.25
CA LYS A 87 8.65 -6.88 -11.56
C LYS A 87 8.82 -5.41 -11.17
N SER A 88 9.94 -4.76 -11.51
CA SER A 88 10.24 -3.42 -11.00
C SER A 88 11.06 -2.58 -11.97
N VAL A 89 10.79 -1.27 -12.01
CA VAL A 89 11.54 -0.26 -12.79
C VAL A 89 12.29 0.64 -11.83
N LEU A 90 13.50 1.04 -12.19
CA LEU A 90 14.26 2.08 -11.50
C LEU A 90 13.88 3.43 -12.08
N LEU A 91 13.56 4.40 -11.22
CA LEU A 91 13.17 5.75 -11.61
C LEU A 91 14.12 6.75 -10.96
N SER A 92 14.57 7.72 -11.74
CA SER A 92 15.38 8.85 -11.27
C SER A 92 15.14 10.06 -12.17
N LYS A 93 15.43 11.26 -11.65
CA LYS A 93 15.35 12.50 -12.45
C LYS A 93 16.33 12.52 -13.61
N GLU A 94 17.51 11.91 -13.44
CA GLU A 94 18.54 11.80 -14.49
C GLU A 94 18.04 10.98 -15.69
N MET A 95 17.16 10.00 -15.44
CA MET A 95 16.51 9.20 -16.47
C MET A 95 15.27 9.90 -17.07
N GLY A 96 15.05 11.20 -16.83
CA GLY A 96 13.94 11.95 -17.45
C GLY A 96 12.57 11.78 -16.78
N TRP A 97 12.49 11.09 -15.64
CA TRP A 97 11.24 10.97 -14.90
C TRP A 97 10.86 12.30 -14.24
N THR A 98 9.56 12.59 -14.24
CA THR A 98 8.97 13.71 -13.51
C THR A 98 7.91 13.21 -12.53
N MET A 99 7.57 14.01 -11.54
CA MET A 99 6.56 13.66 -10.53
C MET A 99 5.45 14.71 -10.55
N ASP A 100 4.21 14.26 -10.65
CA ASP A 100 3.01 15.09 -10.65
C ASP A 100 1.89 14.37 -9.91
N ASN A 101 1.33 14.99 -8.88
CA ASN A 101 0.22 14.45 -8.07
C ASN A 101 0.37 12.96 -7.69
N HIS A 102 1.46 12.61 -6.99
CA HIS A 102 1.79 11.23 -6.57
C HIS A 102 2.02 10.22 -7.71
N LEU A 103 2.15 10.69 -8.96
CA LEU A 103 2.43 9.88 -10.13
C LEU A 103 3.80 10.23 -10.70
N PHE A 104 4.61 9.22 -10.97
CA PHE A 104 5.81 9.37 -11.78
C PHE A 104 5.49 9.17 -13.25
N LYS A 105 5.89 10.15 -14.07
CA LYS A 105 5.59 10.24 -15.50
C LYS A 105 6.88 10.28 -16.31
N HIS A 106 6.87 9.65 -17.47
CA HIS A 106 7.97 9.65 -18.42
C HIS A 106 7.45 9.59 -19.85
N VAL A 107 8.06 10.33 -20.78
CA VAL A 107 7.61 10.42 -22.18
C VAL A 107 7.60 9.08 -22.92
N ASP A 108 8.58 8.23 -22.62
CA ASP A 108 8.72 6.90 -23.24
C ASP A 108 7.86 5.80 -22.59
N TYR A 109 7.11 6.10 -21.51
CA TYR A 109 6.28 5.12 -20.82
C TYR A 109 4.79 5.45 -21.00
N GLU A 110 4.03 4.45 -21.45
CA GLU A 110 2.58 4.60 -21.67
C GLU A 110 1.79 4.74 -20.35
N ARG A 111 2.33 4.25 -19.22
CA ARG A 111 1.67 4.30 -17.92
C ARG A 111 2.53 4.96 -16.87
N ASP A 112 1.85 5.75 -16.05
CA ASP A 112 2.41 6.39 -14.87
C ASP A 112 2.58 5.40 -13.71
N PHE A 113 3.53 5.69 -12.83
CA PHE A 113 3.78 4.90 -11.62
C PHE A 113 3.30 5.65 -10.38
N HIS A 114 2.33 5.09 -9.68
CA HIS A 114 1.84 5.67 -8.42
C HIS A 114 2.87 5.49 -7.29
N THR A 115 3.17 6.55 -6.53
CA THR A 115 4.24 6.57 -5.51
C THR A 115 4.01 5.54 -4.41
N SER A 116 2.75 5.18 -4.12
CA SER A 116 2.41 4.10 -3.16
C SER A 116 2.97 2.73 -3.55
N ARG A 117 3.36 2.52 -4.82
CA ARG A 117 3.91 1.29 -5.38
C ARG A 117 5.44 1.30 -5.51
N CYS A 118 6.07 2.31 -4.92
CA CYS A 118 7.50 2.51 -4.99
C CYS A 118 8.13 2.40 -3.60
N VAL A 119 9.43 2.08 -3.59
CA VAL A 119 10.26 2.01 -2.39
C VAL A 119 11.65 2.56 -2.70
N GLU A 120 12.44 2.78 -1.65
CA GLU A 120 13.84 3.16 -1.75
C GLU A 120 14.66 2.08 -2.47
N TRP A 121 15.55 2.49 -3.38
CA TRP A 121 16.52 1.60 -3.99
C TRP A 121 17.81 1.56 -3.17
N ILE A 122 18.06 0.44 -2.49
CA ILE A 122 19.23 0.25 -1.62
C ILE A 122 20.45 -0.30 -2.41
N GLY A 123 20.36 -0.35 -3.75
CA GLY A 123 21.38 -0.97 -4.60
C GLY A 123 21.31 -2.50 -4.62
N SER A 124 22.00 -3.12 -5.57
CA SER A 124 22.12 -4.58 -5.67
C SER A 124 23.12 -5.13 -4.65
N LYS A 125 22.71 -5.26 -3.39
CA LYS A 125 23.32 -6.19 -2.42
C LYS A 125 22.31 -6.42 -1.28
N PRO A 126 21.52 -7.52 -1.35
CA PRO A 126 21.68 -8.55 -0.31
C PRO A 126 21.42 -10.03 -0.72
N GLU A 127 21.23 -10.40 -2.00
CA GLU A 127 20.94 -11.82 -2.36
C GLU A 127 22.11 -12.66 -2.90
N LEU A 128 23.18 -12.07 -3.43
CA LEU A 128 24.37 -12.85 -3.87
C LEU A 128 25.27 -13.34 -2.73
N ALA A 129 25.03 -12.89 -1.49
CA ALA A 129 25.76 -13.35 -0.31
C ALA A 129 25.14 -14.60 0.34
N GLN A 130 23.86 -14.90 0.07
CA GLN A 130 23.20 -16.08 0.59
C GLN A 130 23.36 -17.31 -0.32
N SER A 131 23.45 -17.13 -1.64
CA SER A 131 23.70 -18.24 -2.58
C SER A 131 25.16 -18.75 -2.58
N LYS A 132 26.12 -17.96 -2.08
CA LYS A 132 27.53 -18.38 -1.94
C LYS A 132 27.89 -19.06 -0.62
N LYS A 133 26.99 -19.06 0.38
CA LYS A 133 27.21 -19.76 1.67
C LYS A 133 26.69 -21.20 1.68
N GLN A 134 26.16 -21.68 0.55
CA GLN A 134 25.55 -23.01 0.44
C GLN A 134 26.28 -23.93 -0.56
N LYS A 135 27.59 -23.71 -0.75
CA LYS A 135 28.45 -24.58 -1.54
C LYS A 135 29.71 -24.94 -0.78
#